data_AF-W1Y239-F1
#
_entry.id   AF-W1Y239-F1
#
_cell.length_a   1.000
_cell.length_b   1.000
_cell.length_c   1.000
_cell.angle_alpha   90.00
_cell.angle_beta   90.00
_cell.angle_gamma   90.00
#
_symmetry.space_group_name_H-M   'P 1'
#
loop_
_entity.id
_entity.type
_entity.pdbx_description
1 polymer ?
#
loop_
_entity_poly.entity_id
_entity_poly.type
_entity_poly.pdbx_seq_one_letter_code
_entity_poly.pdbx_strand_id
1 'polypeptide(L)' 'TTLFRSYVFRACFIDPFQGKIAAEFAYEDLQAKQVALLYDVGKDYCVGISSTFKDTFQKLGGEVAYEGKYNTGESRSEE' A
#
# COMPACT_ATOMS: atom_id res chain seq x y z
N THR A 1 -5.39 -23.23 4.70
CA THR A 1 -6.00 -22.43 5.79
C THR A 1 -5.26 -22.73 7.08
N THR A 2 -4.91 -21.71 7.86
CA THR A 2 -3.99 -21.81 9.02
C THR A 2 -4.70 -22.08 10.35
N LEU A 3 -6.03 -22.23 10.35
CA LEU A 3 -6.76 -22.56 11.57
C LEU A 3 -6.27 -23.92 12.11
N PHE A 4 -5.94 -23.96 13.41
CA PHE A 4 -5.46 -25.11 14.20
C PHE A 4 -3.98 -25.51 14.10
N ARG A 5 -3.06 -24.62 13.69
CA ARG A 5 -1.61 -24.87 13.79
C ARG A 5 -0.94 -23.91 14.77
N SER A 6 -0.34 -24.43 15.84
CA SER A 6 0.29 -23.66 16.92
C SER A 6 1.59 -22.94 16.55
N TYR A 7 2.22 -23.32 15.43
CA TYR A 7 3.46 -22.71 14.93
C TYR A 7 3.38 -22.58 13.41
N VAL A 8 2.73 -21.52 12.95
CA VAL A 8 2.73 -21.15 11.53
C VAL A 8 3.73 -20.03 11.33
N PHE A 9 4.89 -20.35 10.77
CA PHE A 9 5.82 -19.37 10.25
C PHE A 9 5.46 -19.13 8.78
N ARG A 10 5.03 -17.91 8.46
CA ARG A 10 4.84 -17.47 7.08
C ARG A 10 6.00 -16.55 6.75
N ALA A 11 6.71 -16.82 5.65
CA ALA A 11 7.60 -15.84 5.04
C ALA A 11 6.72 -14.71 4.49
N CYS A 12 6.33 -13.77 5.35
CA CYS A 12 5.69 -12.53 4.92
C CYS A 12 6.75 -11.73 4.19
N PHE A 13 6.47 -11.31 2.96
CA PHE A 13 7.24 -10.24 2.36
C PHE A 13 7.18 -9.04 3.31
N ILE A 14 8.32 -8.44 3.58
CA ILE A 14 8.40 -7.28 4.45
C ILE A 14 7.72 -6.12 3.72
N ASP A 15 6.83 -5.41 4.39
CA ASP A 15 6.03 -4.29 3.89
C ASP A 15 6.80 -3.32 2.97
N PRO A 16 8.08 -2.95 3.26
CA PRO A 16 8.85 -2.06 2.39
C PRO A 16 9.13 -2.65 1.01
N PHE A 17 9.33 -3.97 0.93
CA PHE A 17 9.59 -4.65 -0.34
C PHE A 17 8.35 -4.58 -1.24
N GLN A 18 7.16 -4.81 -0.68
CA GLN A 18 5.92 -4.76 -1.45
C GLN A 18 5.59 -3.34 -1.92
N GLY A 19 5.76 -2.34 -1.06
CA GLY A 19 5.56 -0.94 -1.43
C GLY A 19 6.51 -0.50 -2.55
N LYS A 20 7.79 -0.92 -2.47
CA LYS A 20 8.79 -0.60 -3.48
C LYS A 20 8.46 -1.22 -4.85
N ILE A 21 8.22 -2.54 -4.89
CA ILE A 21 7.92 -3.24 -6.15
C ILE A 21 6.64 -2.70 -6.79
N ALA A 22 5.61 -2.38 -5.99
CA ALA A 22 4.39 -1.78 -6.52
C ALA A 22 4.64 -0.39 -7.13
N ALA A 23 5.53 0.42 -6.54
CA ALA A 23 5.88 1.74 -7.08
C ALA A 23 6.71 1.65 -8.37
N GLU A 24 7.68 0.74 -8.41
CA GLU A 24 8.47 0.45 -9.63
C GLU A 24 7.55 -0.03 -10.76
N PHE A 25 6.66 -0.99 -10.48
CA PHE A 25 5.68 -1.48 -11.46
C PHE A 25 4.74 -0.37 -11.97
N ALA A 26 4.25 0.50 -11.08
CA ALA A 26 3.37 1.60 -11.48
C ALA A 26 4.08 2.61 -12.40
N TYR A 27 5.35 2.89 -12.14
CA TYR A 27 6.10 3.89 -12.90
C TYR A 27 6.72 3.31 -14.19
N GLU A 28 7.31 2.13 -14.12
CA GLU A 28 8.08 1.52 -15.22
C GLU A 28 7.17 0.75 -16.19
N ASP A 29 6.32 -0.13 -15.67
CA ASP A 29 5.45 -0.98 -16.51
C ASP A 29 4.18 -0.26 -16.93
N LEU A 30 3.51 0.42 -16.00
CA LEU A 30 2.26 1.14 -16.29
C LEU A 30 2.48 2.56 -16.82
N GLN A 31 3.73 3.05 -16.80
CA GLN A 31 4.11 4.40 -17.22
C GLN A 31 3.29 5.50 -16.53
N ALA A 32 2.77 5.22 -15.33
CA ALA A 32 1.96 6.16 -14.58
C ALA A 32 2.86 7.28 -14.03
N LYS A 33 2.52 8.52 -14.35
CA LYS A 33 3.20 9.71 -13.82
C LYS A 33 2.44 10.35 -12.65
N GLN A 34 1.16 10.07 -12.55
CA GLN A 34 0.28 10.52 -11.48
C GLN A 34 -0.55 9.36 -10.95
N VAL A 35 -0.62 9.21 -9.64
CA VAL A 35 -1.39 8.16 -8.97
C VAL A 35 -2.18 8.73 -7.79
N ALA A 36 -3.29 8.06 -7.48
CA ALA A 36 -4.03 8.25 -6.24
C ALA A 36 -3.75 7.09 -5.29
N LEU A 37 -3.41 7.39 -4.04
CA LEU A 37 -3.18 6.41 -2.99
C LEU A 37 -4.41 6.31 -2.10
N LEU A 38 -4.98 5.11 -1.98
CA LEU A 38 -6.07 4.82 -1.05
C LEU A 38 -5.62 3.70 -0.10
N TYR A 39 -5.58 3.96 1.20
CA TYR A 39 -5.14 2.96 2.17
C TYR A 39 -5.86 3.04 3.51
N ASP A 40 -5.93 1.89 4.17
CA ASP A 40 -6.57 1.72 5.46
C ASP A 40 -5.62 2.16 6.58
N VAL A 41 -5.98 3.23 7.30
CA VAL A 41 -5.16 3.72 8.43
C VAL A 41 -5.40 2.96 9.72
N GLY A 42 -6.45 2.13 9.78
CA GLY A 42 -6.71 1.22 10.90
C GLY A 42 -5.78 0.00 10.92
N LYS A 43 -4.91 -0.15 9.91
CA LYS A 43 -3.97 -1.26 9.79
C LYS A 43 -2.55 -0.75 9.54
N ASP A 44 -1.67 -0.87 10.53
CA ASP A 44 -0.27 -0.42 10.46
C ASP A 44 0.49 -0.96 9.25
N TYR A 45 0.21 -2.20 8.85
CA TYR A 45 0.73 -2.82 7.64
C TYR A 45 0.42 -2.00 6.37
N CYS A 46 -0.83 -1.54 6.22
CA CYS A 46 -1.25 -0.76 5.06
C CYS A 46 -0.56 0.61 5.03
N VAL A 47 -0.31 1.19 6.21
CA VAL A 47 0.44 2.45 6.37
C VAL A 47 1.92 2.27 6.01
N GLY A 48 2.55 1.15 6.41
CA GLY A 48 3.93 0.83 6.06
C GLY A 48 4.15 0.65 4.56
N ILE A 49 3.21 -0.01 3.88
CA ILE A 49 3.25 -0.17 2.42
C ILE A 49 3.02 1.15 1.70
N SER A 50 2.01 1.93 2.11
CA SER A 50 1.64 3.18 1.42
C SER A 50 2.74 4.23 1.54
N SER A 51 3.39 4.35 2.70
CA SER A 51 4.55 5.21 2.91
C SER A 51 5.72 4.82 2.01
N THR A 52 6.10 3.53 1.99
CA THR A 52 7.20 3.06 1.16
C THR A 52 6.92 3.21 -0.33
N PHE A 53 5.67 2.95 -0.76
CA PHE A 53 5.23 3.18 -2.14
C PHE A 53 5.38 4.65 -2.51
N LYS A 54 4.87 5.57 -1.68
CA LYS A 54 4.91 7.02 -1.94
C LYS A 54 6.35 7.51 -2.08
N ASP A 55 7.23 7.13 -1.15
CA ASP A 55 8.63 7.52 -1.18
C ASP A 55 9.35 6.99 -2.43
N THR A 56 9.07 5.75 -2.82
CA THR A 56 9.69 5.13 -4.01
C THR A 56 9.14 5.76 -5.29
N PHE A 57 7.83 5.95 -5.39
CA PHE A 57 7.19 6.53 -6.57
C PHE A 57 7.64 7.97 -6.82
N GLN A 58 7.78 8.76 -5.74
CA GLN A 58 8.34 10.11 -5.82
C GLN A 58 9.82 10.13 -6.23
N LYS A 59 10.63 9.18 -5.74
CA LYS A 59 12.04 9.04 -6.16
C LYS A 59 12.19 8.69 -7.64
N LEU A 60 11.23 7.95 -8.20
CA LEU A 60 11.19 7.61 -9.63
C LEU A 60 10.75 8.80 -10.50
N GLY A 61 10.22 9.88 -9.89
CA GLY A 61 9.74 11.07 -10.58
C GLY A 61 8.23 11.10 -10.82
N GLY A 62 7.48 10.17 -10.22
CA GLY A 62 6.02 10.16 -10.22
C GLY A 62 5.44 11.08 -9.14
N GLU A 63 4.22 11.55 -9.37
CA GLU A 63 3.48 12.43 -8.47
C GLU A 63 2.29 11.69 -7.83
N VAL A 64 2.10 11.89 -6.53
CA VAL A 64 0.89 11.41 -5.84
C VAL A 64 -0.12 12.56 -5.82
N ALA A 65 -1.11 12.49 -6.70
CA ALA A 65 -2.11 13.54 -6.89
C ALA A 65 -3.17 13.56 -5.77
N TYR A 66 -3.41 12.41 -5.13
CA TYR A 66 -4.39 12.28 -4.06
C TYR A 66 -4.01 11.20 -3.05
N GLU A 67 -4.32 11.44 -1.78
CA GLU A 67 -4.13 10.51 -0.68
C GLU A 67 -5.43 10.38 0.13
N GLY A 68 -6.14 9.28 -0.09
CA GLY A 68 -7.36 8.92 0.62
C GLY A 68 -7.08 7.93 1.74
N LYS A 69 -7.48 8.30 2.96
CA LYS A 69 -7.35 7.46 4.15
C LYS A 69 -8.75 7.00 4.54
N TYR A 70 -8.92 5.70 4.75
CA TYR A 70 -10.17 5.15 5.27
C TYR A 70 -9.87 4.21 6.44
N ASN A 71 -10.88 3.90 7.26
CA ASN A 71 -10.80 2.85 8.27
C ASN A 71 -11.73 1.71 7.86
N THR A 72 -11.24 0.47 7.87
CA THR A 72 -12.14 -0.68 7.66
C THR A 72 -13.19 -0.72 8.77
N GLY A 73 -14.45 -0.47 8.41
CA GLY A 73 -15.59 -0.38 9.34
C GLY A 73 -16.33 0.96 9.30
N GLU A 74 -15.73 2.00 8.72
CA GLU A 74 -16.41 3.27 8.46
C GLU A 74 -17.14 3.22 7.12
N SER A 75 -18.41 2.85 7.14
CA SER A 75 -19.34 3.14 6.05
C SER A 75 -19.82 4.58 6.21
N ARG A 76 -19.10 5.54 5.63
CA ARG A 76 -19.64 6.89 5.48
C ARG A 76 -20.64 6.83 4.33
N SER A 77 -21.93 6.78 4.67
CA SER A 77 -22.99 7.18 3.76
C SER A 77 -22.71 8.63 3.38
N GLU A 78 -22.18 8.84 2.17
CA GLU A 78 -22.05 10.18 1.61
C GLU A 78 -23.45 10.65 1.20
N GLU A 79 -23.89 11.75 1.81
CA GLU A 79 -25.01 12.60 1.38
C GLU A 79 -24.45 13.74 0.51
#